data_AF-A0A4Y5SJD3-F1
#
_entry.id   AF-A0A4Y5SJD3-F1
#
_cell.length_a   1.000
_cell.length_b   1.000
_cell.length_c   1.000
_cell.angle_alpha   90.00
_cell.angle_beta   90.00
_cell.angle_gamma   90.00
#
_symmetry.space_group_name_H-M   'P 1'
#
loop_
_entity.id
_entity.type
_entity.pdbx_description
1 polymer ?
#
loop_
_entity_poly.entity_id
_entity_poly.type
_entity_poly.pdbx_seq_one_letter_code
_entity_poly.pdbx_strand_id
1 'polypeptide(L)'
;MGKVDDPTLRDIKRLSGEVLGKVSSDSYRQKLVFDLLNAVKAKDQNRFLWILLRAINAHSKDTSENVKKLSSVLMEVFPSSESDFEKIAYSIILGIMGGGRE
;
A
#
# COMPACT_ATOMS: atom_id res chain seq x y z
N MET A 1 -4.11 18.96 8.56
CA MET A 1 -3.33 17.73 8.33
C MET A 1 -1.86 18.09 8.40
N GLY A 2 -1.07 17.42 9.24
CA GLY A 2 0.39 17.51 9.20
C GLY A 2 0.95 16.80 7.96
N LYS A 3 2.15 17.17 7.52
CA LYS A 3 2.88 16.44 6.48
C LYS A 3 3.13 15.01 6.96
N VAL A 4 2.99 14.02 6.09
CA VAL A 4 3.47 12.66 6.39
C VAL A 4 5.00 12.69 6.49
N ASP A 5 5.51 12.09 7.55
CA ASP A 5 6.95 12.05 7.86
C ASP A 5 7.63 10.78 7.32
N ASP A 6 8.96 10.83 7.24
CA ASP A 6 9.78 9.73 6.69
C ASP A 6 9.64 8.40 7.46
N PRO A 7 9.56 8.39 8.81
CA PRO A 7 9.29 7.16 9.56
C PRO A 7 7.99 6.48 9.13
N THR A 8 6.89 7.24 9.01
CA THR A 8 5.60 6.72 8.57
C THR A 8 5.69 6.11 7.17
N LEU A 9 6.39 6.78 6.24
CA LEU A 9 6.59 6.25 4.88
C LEU A 9 7.38 4.94 4.86
N ARG A 10 8.40 4.80 5.73
CA ARG A 10 9.19 3.57 5.85
C ARG A 10 8.35 2.42 6.41
N ASP A 11 7.53 2.68 7.42
CA ASP A 11 6.64 1.68 7.99
C ASP A 11 5.58 1.22 6.99
N ILE A 12 4.97 2.15 6.27
CA ILE A 12 4.02 1.84 5.19
C ILE A 12 4.68 0.94 4.14
N LYS A 13 5.90 1.29 3.70
CA LYS A 13 6.64 0.50 2.72
C LYS A 13 6.91 -0.92 3.23
N ARG A 14 7.44 -1.06 4.45
CA ARG A 14 7.76 -2.36 5.06
C ARG A 14 6.51 -3.23 5.20
N LEU A 15 5.46 -2.70 5.83
CA LEU A 15 4.21 -3.41 6.05
C LEU A 15 3.53 -3.83 4.73
N SER A 16 3.53 -2.96 3.71
CA SER A 16 2.99 -3.30 2.40
C SER A 16 3.76 -4.46 1.74
N GLY A 17 5.07 -4.51 1.90
CA GLY A 17 5.90 -5.62 1.42
C GLY A 17 5.65 -6.93 2.17
N GLU A 18 5.48 -6.87 3.49
CA GLU A 18 5.16 -8.04 4.31
C GLU A 18 3.77 -8.60 4.00
N VAL A 19 2.78 -7.73 3.81
CA VAL A 19 1.39 -8.13 3.59
C VAL A 19 1.11 -8.52 2.15
N LEU A 20 1.72 -7.86 1.16
CA LEU A 20 1.37 -7.99 -0.27
C LEU A 20 2.58 -8.32 -1.17
N GLY A 21 3.82 -8.31 -0.67
CA GLY A 21 5.00 -8.59 -1.48
C GLY A 21 5.16 -10.06 -1.86
N LYS A 22 4.68 -10.97 -1.00
CA LYS A 22 4.78 -12.43 -1.20
C LYS A 22 3.44 -13.10 -1.50
N VAL A 23 2.39 -12.32 -1.74
CA VAL A 23 1.05 -12.89 -1.97
C VAL A 23 0.93 -13.42 -3.40
N SER A 24 0.31 -14.58 -3.52
CA SER A 24 -0.07 -15.19 -4.79
C SER A 24 1.12 -15.35 -5.77
N SER A 25 0.86 -15.24 -7.07
CA SER A 25 1.84 -15.31 -8.13
C SER A 25 2.49 -13.96 -8.44
N ASP A 26 3.68 -14.01 -9.04
CA ASP A 26 4.35 -12.81 -9.56
C ASP A 26 3.47 -12.04 -10.58
N SER A 27 2.68 -12.75 -11.39
CA SER A 27 1.75 -12.14 -12.34
C SER A 27 0.62 -11.37 -11.66
N TYR A 28 0.09 -11.88 -10.54
CA TYR A 28 -0.89 -11.17 -9.73
C TYR A 28 -0.28 -9.90 -9.15
N ARG A 29 0.92 -9.99 -8.56
CA ARG A 29 1.64 -8.86 -7.97
C ARG A 29 1.92 -7.76 -8.99
N GLN A 30 2.39 -8.13 -10.19
CA GLN A 30 2.64 -7.18 -11.28
C GLN A 30 1.35 -6.45 -11.70
N LYS A 31 0.23 -7.18 -11.81
CA LYS A 31 -1.07 -6.58 -12.14
C LYS A 31 -1.54 -5.61 -11.05
N LEU A 32 -1.41 -6.00 -9.78
CA LEU A 32 -1.74 -5.13 -8.64
C LEU A 32 -0.93 -3.83 -8.68
N VAL A 33 0.39 -3.92 -8.87
CA VAL A 33 1.28 -2.76 -8.98
C VAL A 33 0.87 -1.86 -10.16
N PHE A 34 0.57 -2.45 -11.32
CA PHE A 34 0.12 -1.71 -12.50
C PHE A 34 -1.19 -0.96 -12.24
N ASP A 35 -2.17 -1.61 -11.62
CA ASP A 35 -3.47 -1.00 -11.31
C ASP A 35 -3.33 0.17 -10.31
N LEU A 36 -2.46 0.01 -9.30
CA LEU A 36 -2.15 1.06 -8.32
C LEU A 36 -1.45 2.26 -8.98
N LEU A 37 -0.43 2.01 -9.81
CA LEU A 37 0.28 3.06 -10.56
C LEU A 37 -0.65 3.87 -11.46
N ASN A 38 -1.61 3.20 -12.12
CA ASN A 38 -2.61 3.88 -12.93
C ASN A 38 -3.54 4.78 -12.10
N ALA A 39 -3.92 4.36 -10.89
CA ALA A 39 -4.71 5.18 -9.99
C ALA A 39 -3.92 6.41 -9.51
N VAL A 40 -2.64 6.26 -9.19
CA VAL A 40 -1.73 7.39 -8.86
C VAL A 40 -1.64 8.36 -10.04
N LYS A 41 -1.38 7.86 -11.25
CA LYS A 41 -1.30 8.70 -12.48
C LYS A 41 -2.58 9.48 -12.75
N ALA A 42 -3.74 8.87 -12.46
CA ALA A 42 -5.04 9.52 -12.59
C ALA A 42 -5.38 10.47 -11.44
N LYS A 43 -4.52 10.58 -10.41
CA LYS A 43 -4.77 11.31 -9.15
C LYS A 43 -6.05 10.85 -8.43
N ASP A 44 -6.39 9.57 -8.61
CA ASP A 44 -7.64 8.98 -8.10
C ASP A 44 -7.35 8.21 -6.81
N GLN A 45 -7.34 8.95 -5.70
CA GLN A 45 -7.08 8.42 -4.37
C GLN A 45 -8.11 7.38 -3.93
N ASN A 46 -9.37 7.56 -4.29
CA ASN A 46 -10.45 6.64 -3.93
C ASN A 46 -10.27 5.30 -4.64
N ARG A 47 -9.98 5.33 -5.95
CA ARG A 47 -9.67 4.12 -6.70
C ARG A 47 -8.42 3.43 -6.17
N PHE A 48 -7.38 4.19 -5.86
CA PHE A 48 -6.15 3.64 -5.27
C PHE A 48 -6.46 2.89 -3.98
N LEU A 49 -7.13 3.54 -3.04
CA LEU A 49 -7.46 2.96 -1.73
C LEU A 49 -8.36 1.74 -1.88
N TRP A 50 -9.34 1.79 -2.77
CA TRP A 50 -10.23 0.66 -3.02
C TRP A 50 -9.49 -0.56 -3.59
N ILE A 51 -8.56 -0.37 -4.54
CA ILE A 51 -7.72 -1.46 -5.08
C ILE A 51 -6.89 -2.08 -3.95
N LEU A 52 -6.26 -1.24 -3.14
CA LEU A 52 -5.40 -1.66 -2.03
C LEU A 52 -6.17 -2.45 -0.98
N LEU A 53 -7.30 -1.92 -0.50
CA LEU A 53 -8.14 -2.60 0.50
C LEU A 53 -8.68 -3.92 0.00
N ARG A 54 -9.03 -4.01 -1.29
CA ARG A 54 -9.45 -5.27 -1.91
C ARG A 54 -8.33 -6.31 -1.88
N ALA A 55 -7.10 -5.91 -2.23
CA ALA A 55 -5.94 -6.81 -2.19
C ALA A 55 -5.65 -7.28 -0.75
N ILE A 56 -5.62 -6.36 0.22
CA ILE A 56 -5.42 -6.68 1.63
C ILE A 56 -6.50 -7.66 2.12
N ASN A 57 -7.77 -7.39 1.81
CA ASN A 57 -8.88 -8.23 2.26
C ASN A 57 -8.81 -9.65 1.66
N ALA A 58 -8.40 -9.77 0.39
CA ALA A 58 -8.22 -11.06 -0.27
C ALA A 58 -7.12 -11.93 0.36
N HIS A 59 -6.16 -11.31 1.03
CA HIS A 59 -5.02 -11.97 1.67
C HIS A 59 -5.02 -11.85 3.21
N SER A 60 -6.14 -11.41 3.79
CA SER A 60 -6.27 -11.12 5.23
C SER A 60 -6.23 -12.37 6.12
N LYS A 61 -6.47 -13.56 5.56
CA LYS A 61 -6.57 -14.82 6.32
C LYS A 61 -5.22 -15.39 6.77
N ASP A 62 -4.11 -15.03 6.11
CA ASP A 62 -2.78 -15.62 6.34
C ASP A 62 -1.80 -14.69 7.11
N THR A 63 -2.16 -13.44 7.37
CA THR A 63 -1.24 -12.42 7.94
C THR A 63 -1.92 -11.52 8.98
N SER A 64 -2.26 -12.07 10.14
CA SER A 64 -3.23 -11.40 11.04
C SER A 64 -2.73 -10.12 11.72
N GLU A 65 -1.44 -9.99 12.04
CA GLU A 65 -0.92 -8.83 12.79
C GLU A 65 -0.44 -7.70 11.88
N ASN A 66 0.33 -8.00 10.84
CA ASN A 66 0.83 -6.98 9.91
C ASN A 66 -0.29 -6.37 9.06
N VAL A 67 -1.34 -7.15 8.73
CA VAL A 67 -2.56 -6.61 8.10
C VAL A 67 -3.24 -5.59 9.01
N LYS A 68 -3.36 -5.87 10.32
CA LYS A 68 -3.94 -4.92 11.29
C LYS A 68 -3.10 -3.65 11.38
N LYS A 69 -1.77 -3.78 11.50
CA LYS A 69 -0.84 -2.64 11.56
C LYS A 69 -0.92 -1.79 10.29
N LEU A 70 -0.86 -2.42 9.12
CA LEU A 70 -1.01 -1.72 7.84
C LEU A 70 -2.36 -1.00 7.76
N SER A 71 -3.43 -1.67 8.15
CA SER A 71 -4.78 -1.08 8.12
C SER A 71 -4.90 0.13 9.07
N SER A 72 -4.30 0.06 10.26
CA SER A 72 -4.26 1.19 11.21
C SER A 72 -3.53 2.40 10.61
N VAL A 73 -2.33 2.19 10.08
CA VAL A 73 -1.54 3.26 9.47
C VAL A 73 -2.27 3.86 8.27
N LEU A 74 -2.92 3.04 7.43
CA LEU A 74 -3.72 3.52 6.31
C LEU A 74 -4.91 4.40 6.76
N MET A 75 -5.55 4.10 7.89
CA MET A 75 -6.62 4.94 8.45
C MET A 75 -6.11 6.30 8.96
N GLU A 76 -4.84 6.38 9.37
CA GLU A 76 -4.24 7.62 9.86
C GLU A 76 -3.83 8.55 8.71
N VAL A 77 -3.41 7.97 7.58
CA VAL A 77 -2.87 8.75 6.45
C VAL A 77 -3.88 9.01 5.34
N PHE A 78 -4.99 8.26 5.25
CA PHE A 78 -6.06 8.50 4.27
C PHE A 78 -7.34 9.06 4.92
N PRO A 79 -8.05 10.01 4.27
CA PRO A 79 -7.66 10.72 3.05
C PRO A 79 -6.49 11.67 3.31
N SER A 80 -5.71 11.98 2.28
CA SER A 80 -4.48 12.77 2.37
C SER A 80 -4.54 13.99 1.46
N SER A 81 -3.59 14.92 1.61
CA SER A 81 -3.34 15.91 0.56
C SER A 81 -2.84 15.22 -0.72
N GLU A 82 -2.92 15.90 -1.88
CA GLU A 82 -2.38 15.38 -3.14
C GLU A 82 -0.86 15.12 -3.04
N SER A 83 -0.12 16.03 -2.40
CA SER A 83 1.33 15.88 -2.22
C SER A 83 1.73 14.74 -1.28
N ASP A 84 0.90 14.43 -0.29
CA ASP A 84 1.15 13.30 0.61
C ASP A 84 0.68 11.99 -0.05
N PHE A 85 -0.40 12.03 -0.83
CA PHE A 85 -0.95 10.87 -1.54
C PHE A 85 0.12 10.21 -2.41
N GLU A 86 0.81 10.97 -3.25
CA GLU A 86 1.85 10.42 -4.12
C GLU A 86 2.95 9.72 -3.30
N LYS A 87 3.44 10.34 -2.23
CA LYS A 87 4.49 9.77 -1.38
C LYS A 87 4.04 8.48 -0.70
N ILE A 88 2.86 8.50 -0.09
CA ILE A 88 2.27 7.33 0.55
C ILE A 88 2.09 6.21 -0.48
N ALA A 89 1.50 6.52 -1.63
CA ALA A 89 1.21 5.56 -2.69
C ALA A 89 2.48 4.91 -3.24
N TYR A 90 3.53 5.69 -3.52
CA TYR A 90 4.81 5.14 -3.98
C TYR A 90 5.51 4.30 -2.90
N SER A 91 5.42 4.67 -1.62
CA SER A 91 5.94 3.82 -0.54
C SER A 91 5.25 2.45 -0.51
N ILE A 92 3.93 2.41 -0.65
CA ILE A 92 3.15 1.16 -0.73
C ILE A 92 3.61 0.33 -1.94
N ILE A 93 3.65 0.94 -3.13
CA ILE A 93 4.01 0.27 -4.38
C ILE A 93 5.44 -0.31 -4.31
N LEU A 94 6.40 0.46 -3.81
CA LEU A 94 7.78 0.01 -3.64
C LEU A 94 7.88 -1.14 -2.63
N GLY A 95 7.07 -1.12 -1.56
CA GLY A 95 6.98 -2.22 -0.62
C GLY A 95 6.51 -3.52 -1.29
N ILE A 96 5.41 -3.43 -2.05
CA ILE A 96 4.87 -4.57 -2.81
C ILE A 96 5.91 -5.09 -3.81
N MET A 97 6.53 -4.21 -4.60
CA MET A 97 7.56 -4.59 -5.59
C MET A 97 8.80 -5.23 -4.95
N GLY A 98 9.18 -4.82 -3.74
CA GLY A 98 10.30 -5.38 -2.99
C GLY A 98 10.10 -6.85 -2.59
N GLY A 99 8.90 -7.40 -2.73
CA GLY A 99 8.64 -8.82 -2.52
C GLY A 99 8.80 -9.28 -1.07
N GLY A 100 8.65 -8.36 -0.11
CA GLY A 100 8.84 -8.64 1.32
C GLY A 100 10.28 -9.05 1.68
N ARG A 101 11.28 -8.49 0.97
CA ARG A 101 12.70 -8.55 1.33
C ARG A 101 13.07 -7.23 1.99
N GLU A 102 13.64 -7.29 3.19
CA GLU A 102 14.36 -6.17 3.81
C GLU A 102 15.84 -6.19 3.37
#